data_AF-A0A7C2IKE2-F1
#
_entry.id   AF-A0A7C2IKE2-F1
#
_cell.length_a   1.000
_cell.length_b   1.000
_cell.length_c   1.000
_cell.angle_alpha   90.00
_cell.angle_beta   90.00
_cell.angle_gamma   90.00
#
_symmetry.space_group_name_H-M   'P 1'
#
loop_
_entity.id
_entity.type
_entity.pdbx_description
1 polymer ?
#
loop_
_entity_poly.entity_id
_entity_poly.type
_entity_poly.pdbx_seq_one_letter_code
_entity_poly.pdbx_strand_id
1 'polypeptide(L)' 'GDRLRVGSGITLEVTQIGKECVDRCAIYYQAGDCIMPREGIFARVVEGGRVKAGDEIRVMEK' A
#
# COMPACT_ATOMS: atom_id res chain seq x y z
N GLY A 1 -0.79 0.10 12.96
CA GLY A 1 0.50 0.66 12.53
C GLY A 1 0.37 2.15 12.31
N ASP A 2 1.25 2.72 11.48
CA ASP A 2 1.14 4.11 11.04
C ASP A 2 -0.12 4.33 10.21
N ARG A 3 -0.62 5.57 10.19
CA ARG A 3 -1.79 5.95 9.41
C ARG A 3 -1.39 6.79 8.20
N LEU A 4 -2.04 6.55 7.08
CA LEU A 4 -1.90 7.32 5.85
C LEU A 4 -3.21 8.02 5.56
N ARG A 5 -3.14 9.33 5.31
CA ARG A 5 -4.25 10.12 4.78
C ARG A 5 -4.09 10.18 3.26
N VAL A 6 -5.13 9.79 2.52
CA VAL A 6 -5.15 9.89 1.05
C VAL A 6 -6.26 10.82 0.61
N GLY A 7 -5.91 11.81 -0.21
CA GLY A 7 -6.84 12.83 -0.69
C GLY A 7 -7.53 13.56 0.47
N SER A 8 -8.83 13.82 0.32
CA SER A 8 -9.58 14.66 1.28
C SER A 8 -10.07 13.93 2.54
N GLY A 9 -10.13 12.60 2.53
CA GLY A 9 -10.84 11.88 3.60
C GLY A 9 -10.55 10.39 3.77
N ILE A 10 -9.71 9.78 2.93
CA ILE A 10 -9.43 8.36 3.06
C ILE A 10 -8.38 8.18 4.16
N THR A 11 -8.63 7.26 5.07
CA THR A 11 -7.68 6.87 6.12
C THR A 11 -7.31 5.41 5.95
N LEU A 12 -6.02 5.14 5.76
CA LEU A 12 -5.47 3.79 5.69
C LEU A 12 -4.57 3.56 6.90
N GLU A 13 -4.55 2.33 7.41
CA GLU A 13 -3.63 1.92 8.47
C GLU A 13 -2.68 0.86 7.92
N VAL A 14 -1.39 1.12 7.98
CA VAL A 14 -0.37 0.16 7.53
C VAL A 14 -0.42 -1.09 8.41
N THR A 15 -0.59 -2.23 7.76
CA THR A 15 -0.65 -3.55 8.40
C THR A 15 0.60 -4.37 8.15
N GLN A 16 1.26 -4.16 7.01
CA GLN A 16 2.42 -4.96 6.61
C GLN A 16 3.30 -4.18 5.63
N ILE A 17 4.62 -4.34 5.78
CA ILE A 17 5.65 -3.83 4.87
C ILE A 17 6.29 -5.04 4.20
N GLY A 18 6.30 -5.04 2.88
CA GLY A 18 6.74 -6.16 2.06
C GLY A 18 5.70 -7.28 2.00
N LYS A 19 5.55 -7.93 0.85
CA LYS A 19 4.77 -9.16 0.72
C LYS A 19 5.66 -10.38 0.98
N GLU A 20 5.28 -11.22 1.94
CA GLU A 20 5.83 -12.58 2.04
C GLU A 20 5.31 -13.41 0.86
N CYS A 21 6.20 -13.73 -0.07
CA CYS A 21 5.90 -14.55 -1.24
C CYS A 21 6.55 -15.91 -1.05
N VAL A 22 5.74 -16.94 -0.80
CA VAL A 22 6.20 -18.33 -0.72
C VAL A 22 6.47 -18.92 -2.12
N ASP A 23 5.77 -18.42 -3.14
CA ASP A 23 5.89 -18.82 -4.54
C ASP A 23 6.00 -17.61 -5.49
N ARG A 24 6.53 -17.84 -6.69
CA ARG A 24 6.61 -16.84 -7.77
C ARG A 24 5.19 -16.49 -8.23
N CYS A 25 4.79 -15.22 -8.10
CA CYS A 25 3.46 -14.75 -8.49
C CYS A 25 3.44 -14.20 -9.93
N ALA A 26 2.24 -13.89 -10.45
CA ALA A 26 2.06 -13.35 -11.80
C ALA A 26 2.93 -12.11 -12.09
N ILE A 27 3.15 -11.24 -11.09
CA ILE A 27 4.02 -10.06 -11.22
C ILE A 27 5.48 -10.47 -11.45
N TYR A 28 5.98 -11.47 -10.72
CA TYR A 28 7.34 -11.99 -10.91
C TYR A 28 7.53 -12.55 -12.32
N TYR A 29 6.55 -13.29 -12.85
CA TYR A 29 6.64 -13.84 -14.21
C TYR A 29 6.53 -12.77 -15.30
N GLN A 30 5.77 -11.70 -15.07
CA GLN A 30 5.62 -10.61 -16.04
C GLN A 30 6.80 -9.63 -16.03
N ALA A 31 7.31 -9.29 -14.85
CA ALA A 31 8.35 -8.28 -14.69
C ALA A 31 9.77 -8.87 -14.56
N GLY A 32 9.91 -10.17 -14.29
CA GLY A 32 11.17 -10.86 -14.02
C GLY A 32 11.76 -10.59 -12.63
N ASP A 33 11.34 -9.50 -11.98
CA ASP A 33 11.72 -9.12 -10.61
C ASP A 33 10.47 -8.63 -9.86
N CYS A 34 10.29 -9.08 -8.62
CA CYS A 34 9.12 -8.73 -7.81
C CYS A 34 9.51 -7.64 -6.81
N ILE A 35 8.97 -6.42 -7.01
CA ILE A 35 9.17 -5.30 -6.08
C ILE A 35 8.34 -5.44 -4.80
N MET A 36 7.26 -6.24 -4.83
CA MET A 36 6.27 -6.31 -3.73
C MET A 36 6.86 -6.74 -2.36
N PRO A 37 7.80 -7.70 -2.27
CA PRO A 37 8.47 -8.03 -1.01
C PRO A 37 9.36 -6.92 -0.46
N ARG A 38 9.89 -6.05 -1.33
CA ARG A 38 10.90 -5.04 -0.97
C ARG A 38 10.30 -3.66 -0.73
N GLU A 39 9.37 -3.25 -1.57
CA GLU A 39 8.86 -1.88 -1.64
C GLU A 39 7.34 -1.79 -1.38
N GLY A 40 6.62 -2.92 -1.40
CA GLY A 40 5.18 -2.93 -1.23
C GLY A 40 4.76 -2.58 0.21
N ILE A 41 3.82 -1.67 0.36
CA ILE A 41 3.16 -1.38 1.64
C ILE A 41 1.70 -1.82 1.54
N PHE A 42 1.25 -2.59 2.53
CA PHE A 42 -0.12 -3.06 2.64
C PHE A 42 -0.80 -2.38 3.80
N ALA A 43 -2.01 -1.92 3.56
CA ALA A 43 -2.79 -1.19 4.53
C ALA A 43 -4.25 -1.66 4.52
N ARG A 44 -4.88 -1.57 5.69
CA ARG A 44 -6.32 -1.74 5.85
C ARG A 44 -7.01 -0.39 5.69
N VAL A 45 -8.15 -0.39 5.01
CA VAL A 45 -9.02 0.79 4.92
C VAL A 45 -9.71 1.00 6.27
N VAL A 46 -9.41 2.10 6.94
CA VAL A 46 -10.10 2.54 8.17
C VAL A 46 -11.31 3.39 7.80
N GLU A 47 -11.12 4.29 6.84
CA GLU A 47 -12.18 5.14 6.30
C GLU A 47 -12.06 5.16 4.77
N GLY A 48 -13.10 4.67 4.09
CA GLY A 48 -13.12 4.51 2.64
C GLY A 48 -13.57 5.77 1.90
N GLY A 49 -13.30 5.80 0.59
CA GLY A 49 -13.66 6.92 -0.26
C GLY A 49 -13.24 6.70 -1.70
N ARG A 50 -13.32 7.77 -2.51
CA ARG A 50 -12.83 7.76 -3.90
C ARG A 50 -11.43 8.35 -3.94
N VAL A 51 -10.52 7.63 -4.59
CA VAL A 51 -9.17 8.12 -4.90
C VAL A 51 -9.07 8.38 -6.40
N LYS A 52 -8.29 9.37 -6.78
CA LYS A 52 -7.91 9.64 -8.18
C LYS A 52 -6.40 9.84 -8.28
N ALA A 53 -5.88 9.68 -9.50
CA ALA A 53 -4.49 10.02 -9.79
C ALA A 53 -4.22 11.50 -9.44
N GLY A 54 -3.11 11.74 -8.74
CA GLY A 54 -2.73 13.07 -8.26
C GLY A 54 -3.23 13.41 -6.85
N ASP A 55 -4.03 12.56 -6.20
CA ASP A 55 -4.35 12.75 -4.79
C ASP A 55 -3.08 12.57 -3.93
N GLU A 56 -2.88 13.49 -2.99
CA GLU A 56 -1.74 13.46 -2.09
C GLU A 56 -1.89 12.34 -1.04
N ILE A 57 -0.78 11.71 -0.70
CA ILE A 57 -0.67 10.74 0.39
C ILE A 57 0.21 11.35 1.47
N ARG A 58 -0.33 11.48 2.69
CA ARG A 58 0.41 12.00 3.84
C ARG A 58 0.51 10.95 4.93
N VAL A 59 1.70 10.80 5.49
CA VAL A 59 1.89 10.02 6.72
C VAL A 59 1.35 10.85 7.88
N MET A 60 0.44 10.26 8.65
CA MET A 60 -0.04 10.82 9.90
C MET A 60 0.84 10.27 11.02
N GLU A 61 1.71 11.12 11.56
CA GLU A 61 2.43 10.79 12.80
C GLU A 61 1.40 10.64 13.94
N LYS A 62 1.76 9.83 14.95
CA LYS A 62 0.93 9.61 16.14
C LYS A 62 0.86 10.85 17.03
#